data_AF-A0A2E8CI81-F1
#
_entry.id   AF-A0A2E8CI81-F1
#
_cell.length_a   1.000
_cell.length_b   1.000
_cell.length_c   1.000
_cell.angle_alpha   90.00
_cell.angle_beta   90.00
_cell.angle_gamma   90.00
#
_symmetry.space_group_name_H-M   'P 1'
#
loop_
_entity.id
_entity.type
_entity.pdbx_description
1 polymer ?
#
loop_
_entity_poly.entity_id
_entity_poly.type
_entity_poly.pdbx_seq_one_letter_code
_entity_poly.pdbx_strand_id
1 'polypeptide(L)'
;MQIYTIRRQFKVLLVALAISGKLVGQVSDQLLQDTVLRELGLRLAAISSLKADVTQLIIESDGGVLEESSILFAMAPPNGFYWETIDPYPELIVTDGKTLWNYQPDLEQVVVEDWDSQNKTLAAQLLSGETDELSASYELQWLLESDEFKFTPKDLSDPLSLITISFISSNLASIFLEEKSGQKTAWIFDNVNTNILLDDGFFKFSIPNDIEVIDNSGG
;
A
#
# COMPACT_ATOMS: atom_id res chain seq x y z
N MET A 1 -39.65 75.29 -22.64
CA MET A 1 -38.75 75.56 -21.49
C MET A 1 -38.35 74.21 -20.90
N GLN A 2 -37.06 74.02 -20.70
CA GLN A 2 -36.31 72.76 -20.53
C GLN A 2 -36.85 71.80 -19.45
N ILE A 3 -36.98 70.51 -19.80
CA ILE A 3 -37.05 69.40 -18.84
C ILE A 3 -35.82 68.51 -19.10
N TYR A 4 -34.79 68.64 -18.27
CA TYR A 4 -33.66 67.73 -18.22
C TYR A 4 -34.06 66.49 -17.40
N THR A 5 -34.09 65.32 -18.07
CA THR A 5 -34.20 64.01 -17.42
C THR A 5 -32.81 63.48 -17.12
N ILE A 6 -32.51 63.26 -15.84
CA ILE A 6 -31.25 62.67 -15.37
C ILE A 6 -31.25 61.16 -15.66
N ARG A 7 -30.29 60.73 -16.48
CA ARG A 7 -29.93 59.32 -16.72
C ARG A 7 -29.29 58.72 -15.45
N ARG A 8 -29.83 57.60 -14.95
CA ARG A 8 -29.12 56.71 -14.01
C ARG A 8 -28.73 55.44 -14.76
N GLN A 9 -27.45 55.33 -15.09
CA GLN A 9 -26.82 54.15 -15.70
C GLN A 9 -26.71 53.04 -14.65
N PHE A 10 -27.47 51.95 -14.80
CA PHE A 10 -27.14 50.67 -14.16
C PHE A 10 -26.19 49.92 -15.10
N LYS A 11 -24.87 50.03 -14.85
CA LYS A 11 -23.91 49.04 -15.34
C LYS A 11 -24.01 47.84 -14.40
N VAL A 12 -24.70 46.78 -14.83
CA VAL A 12 -24.58 45.47 -14.18
C VAL A 12 -23.22 44.89 -14.56
N LEU A 13 -22.42 44.67 -13.54
CA LEU A 13 -21.14 43.98 -13.57
C LEU A 13 -21.43 42.49 -13.86
N LEU A 14 -21.06 42.00 -15.05
CA LEU A 14 -21.08 40.57 -15.35
C LEU A 14 -19.65 40.03 -15.17
N VAL A 15 -19.34 39.63 -13.95
CA VAL A 15 -18.18 38.80 -13.63
C VAL A 15 -18.67 37.65 -12.75
N ALA A 16 -18.14 36.46 -13.01
CA ALA A 16 -18.36 35.17 -12.31
C ALA A 16 -19.47 34.27 -12.87
N LEU A 17 -19.21 33.65 -14.03
CA LEU A 17 -19.85 32.39 -14.42
C LEU A 17 -18.91 31.54 -15.28
N ALA A 18 -17.69 31.32 -14.77
CA ALA A 18 -16.76 30.32 -15.32
C ALA A 18 -15.93 29.63 -14.22
N ILE A 19 -16.02 30.08 -12.96
CA ILE A 19 -15.27 29.53 -11.83
C ILE A 19 -16.07 28.40 -11.14
N SER A 20 -17.38 28.28 -11.36
CA SER A 20 -18.23 27.30 -10.67
C SER A 20 -18.08 25.86 -11.19
N GLY A 21 -17.90 25.64 -12.50
CA GLY A 21 -17.85 24.27 -13.06
C GLY A 21 -16.59 23.49 -12.68
N LYS A 22 -15.42 24.14 -12.70
CA LYS A 22 -14.15 23.49 -12.35
C LYS A 22 -14.04 23.21 -10.86
N LEU A 23 -14.50 24.16 -10.02
CA LEU A 23 -14.44 24.00 -8.57
C LEU A 23 -15.41 22.92 -8.07
N VAL A 24 -16.59 22.77 -8.70
CA VAL A 24 -17.55 21.70 -8.35
C VAL A 24 -17.03 20.32 -8.76
N GLY A 25 -16.38 20.19 -9.93
CA GLY A 25 -15.80 18.91 -10.38
C GLY A 25 -14.60 18.47 -9.53
N GLN A 26 -13.70 19.39 -9.17
CA GLN A 26 -12.56 19.06 -8.30
C GLN A 26 -12.99 18.65 -6.89
N VAL A 27 -14.04 19.26 -6.35
CA VAL A 27 -14.59 18.90 -5.03
C VAL A 27 -15.27 17.53 -5.07
N SER A 28 -15.95 17.17 -6.16
CA SER A 28 -16.55 15.83 -6.28
C SER A 28 -15.49 14.74 -6.41
N ASP A 29 -14.44 14.98 -7.19
CA ASP A 29 -13.37 14.00 -7.39
C ASP A 29 -12.57 13.78 -6.10
N GLN A 30 -12.25 14.86 -5.39
CA GLN A 30 -11.56 14.75 -4.10
C GLN A 30 -12.41 14.02 -3.05
N LEU A 31 -13.72 14.27 -2.98
CA LEU A 31 -14.61 13.57 -2.07
C LEU A 31 -14.70 12.05 -2.37
N LEU A 32 -14.65 11.68 -3.66
CA LEU A 32 -14.61 10.28 -4.07
C LEU A 32 -13.28 9.63 -3.65
N GLN A 33 -12.15 10.29 -3.90
CA GLN A 33 -10.83 9.84 -3.48
C GLN A 33 -10.76 9.61 -1.96
N ASP A 34 -11.23 10.58 -1.17
CA ASP A 34 -11.27 10.49 0.29
C ASP A 34 -12.17 9.35 0.77
N THR A 35 -13.27 9.09 0.07
CA THR A 35 -14.19 7.99 0.39
C THR A 35 -13.55 6.64 0.12
N VAL A 36 -12.88 6.47 -1.02
CA VAL A 36 -12.17 5.24 -1.39
C VAL A 36 -11.03 4.97 -0.41
N LEU A 37 -10.20 5.99 -0.12
CA LEU A 37 -9.10 5.86 0.83
C LEU A 37 -9.62 5.46 2.22
N ARG A 38 -10.70 6.11 2.69
CA ARG A 38 -11.29 5.78 3.98
C ARG A 38 -11.81 4.35 4.02
N GLU A 39 -12.49 3.88 2.97
CA GLU A 39 -13.02 2.51 2.92
C GLU A 39 -11.90 1.47 2.96
N LEU A 40 -10.84 1.67 2.15
CA LEU A 40 -9.64 0.83 2.21
C LEU A 40 -9.02 0.83 3.61
N GLY A 41 -8.81 2.03 4.18
CA GLY A 41 -8.24 2.20 5.50
C GLY A 41 -9.06 1.50 6.58
N LEU A 42 -10.40 1.57 6.51
CA LEU A 42 -11.29 0.86 7.43
C LEU A 42 -11.15 -0.67 7.31
N ARG A 43 -11.00 -1.20 6.09
CA ARG A 43 -10.82 -2.65 5.86
C ARG A 43 -9.50 -3.15 6.40
N LEU A 44 -8.41 -2.43 6.12
CA LEU A 44 -7.09 -2.80 6.62
C LEU A 44 -6.99 -2.62 8.14
N ALA A 45 -7.56 -1.53 8.69
CA ALA A 45 -7.59 -1.29 10.14
C ALA A 45 -8.48 -2.29 10.91
N ALA A 46 -9.44 -2.95 10.25
CA ALA A 46 -10.25 -4.02 10.85
C ALA A 46 -9.45 -5.33 11.05
N ILE A 47 -8.25 -5.43 10.48
CA ILE A 47 -7.34 -6.55 10.61
C ILE A 47 -6.33 -6.22 11.72
N SER A 48 -6.66 -6.58 12.97
CA SER A 48 -5.77 -6.39 14.12
C SER A 48 -4.59 -7.37 14.13
N SER A 49 -4.76 -8.50 13.47
CA SER A 49 -3.70 -9.48 13.20
C SER A 49 -4.09 -10.31 11.98
N LEU A 50 -3.11 -10.85 11.29
CA LEU A 50 -3.31 -11.74 10.15
C LEU A 50 -2.20 -12.79 10.11
N LYS A 51 -2.57 -14.01 9.79
CA LYS A 51 -1.66 -15.10 9.40
C LYS A 51 -2.17 -15.74 8.11
N ALA A 52 -1.29 -15.94 7.14
CA ALA A 52 -1.64 -16.49 5.84
C ALA A 52 -0.44 -17.24 5.24
N ASP A 53 -0.76 -18.15 4.31
CA ASP A 53 0.20 -18.63 3.34
C ASP A 53 0.10 -17.69 2.12
N VAL A 54 1.24 -17.34 1.53
CA VAL A 54 1.30 -16.41 0.40
C VAL A 54 2.05 -17.05 -0.76
N THR A 55 1.42 -17.05 -1.94
CA THR A 55 2.12 -17.35 -3.19
C THR A 55 2.50 -16.04 -3.85
N GLN A 56 3.80 -15.85 -4.07
CA GLN A 56 4.32 -14.76 -4.89
C GLN A 56 4.53 -15.25 -6.32
N LEU A 57 4.13 -14.43 -7.30
CA LEU A 57 4.46 -14.63 -8.71
C LEU A 57 5.11 -13.36 -9.25
N ILE A 58 6.31 -13.49 -9.83
CA ILE A 58 6.94 -12.46 -10.66
C ILE A 58 6.71 -12.87 -12.11
N ILE A 59 6.02 -12.02 -12.86
CA ILE A 59 5.54 -12.30 -14.21
C ILE A 59 6.17 -11.26 -15.15
N GLU A 60 6.82 -11.71 -16.21
CA GLU A 60 7.41 -10.84 -17.22
C GLU A 60 6.33 -10.20 -18.12
N SER A 61 6.75 -9.20 -18.90
CA SER A 61 5.84 -8.45 -19.77
C SER A 61 5.20 -9.30 -20.89
N ASP A 62 5.77 -10.45 -21.22
CA ASP A 62 5.21 -11.42 -22.17
C ASP A 62 4.24 -12.43 -21.53
N GLY A 63 4.06 -12.36 -20.21
CA GLY A 63 3.21 -13.26 -19.42
C GLY A 63 3.90 -14.51 -18.90
N GLY A 64 5.20 -14.71 -19.17
CA GLY A 64 6.00 -15.78 -18.58
C GLY A 64 6.15 -15.58 -17.07
N VAL A 65 6.03 -16.66 -16.30
CA VAL A 65 6.36 -16.62 -14.86
C VAL A 65 7.87 -16.75 -14.72
N LEU A 66 8.51 -15.68 -14.25
CA LEU A 66 9.94 -15.63 -13.96
C LEU A 66 10.26 -16.35 -12.65
N GLU A 67 9.42 -16.13 -11.64
CA GLU A 67 9.60 -16.69 -10.31
C GLU A 67 8.25 -16.96 -9.65
N GLU A 68 8.19 -18.07 -8.91
CA GLU A 68 7.11 -18.41 -8.00
C GLU A 68 7.71 -18.72 -6.63
N SER A 69 7.23 -18.04 -5.58
CA SER A 69 7.76 -18.16 -4.23
C SER A 69 6.63 -18.55 -3.25
N SER A 70 6.94 -19.43 -2.30
CA SER A 70 6.03 -19.83 -1.22
C SER A 70 6.44 -19.14 0.07
N ILE A 71 5.50 -18.43 0.69
CA ILE A 71 5.81 -17.48 1.77
C ILE A 71 4.86 -17.71 2.95
N LEU A 72 5.41 -17.73 4.16
CA LEU A 72 4.62 -17.64 5.39
C LEU A 72 4.54 -16.19 5.83
N PHE A 73 3.31 -15.69 5.96
CA PHE A 73 3.06 -14.31 6.33
C PHE A 73 2.32 -14.21 7.67
N ALA A 74 2.79 -13.31 8.53
CA ALA A 74 2.00 -12.85 9.65
C ALA A 74 2.25 -11.37 9.98
N MET A 75 1.24 -10.74 10.55
CA MET A 75 1.32 -9.36 11.02
C MET A 75 0.46 -9.15 12.26
N ALA A 76 0.92 -8.26 13.14
CA ALA A 76 0.21 -7.74 14.28
C ALA A 76 0.57 -6.26 14.47
N PRO A 77 -0.03 -5.36 13.66
CA PRO A 77 0.27 -3.93 13.76
C PRO A 77 0.02 -3.37 15.18
N PRO A 78 0.81 -2.38 15.63
CA PRO A 78 1.88 -1.71 14.87
C PRO A 78 3.24 -2.43 14.92
N ASN A 79 3.41 -3.47 15.75
CA ASN A 79 4.73 -3.96 16.17
C ASN A 79 5.12 -5.33 15.62
N GLY A 80 4.23 -6.07 14.97
CA GLY A 80 4.54 -7.41 14.48
C GLY A 80 4.48 -7.46 12.96
N PHE A 81 5.58 -7.87 12.33
CA PHE A 81 5.61 -8.27 10.93
C PHE A 81 6.53 -9.48 10.78
N TYR A 82 6.09 -10.45 9.99
CA TYR A 82 6.81 -11.68 9.72
C TYR A 82 6.54 -12.08 8.27
N TRP A 83 7.60 -12.23 7.50
CA TRP A 83 7.58 -12.64 6.11
C TRP A 83 8.73 -13.62 5.89
N GLU A 84 8.40 -14.89 5.75
CA GLU A 84 9.38 -15.95 5.52
C GLU A 84 9.15 -16.56 4.16
N THR A 85 10.03 -16.28 3.21
CA THR A 85 10.11 -17.03 1.95
C THR A 85 10.69 -18.41 2.28
N ILE A 86 9.92 -19.46 1.99
CA ILE A 86 10.31 -20.86 2.20
C ILE A 86 11.04 -21.40 0.97
N ASP A 87 10.49 -21.11 -0.21
CA ASP A 87 11.00 -21.54 -1.51
C ASP A 87 10.84 -20.40 -2.53
N PRO A 88 11.71 -20.30 -3.55
CA PRO A 88 12.88 -21.15 -3.80
C PRO A 88 14.15 -20.68 -3.06
N TYR A 89 14.18 -19.43 -2.62
CA TYR A 89 15.33 -18.82 -1.94
C TYR A 89 14.90 -18.38 -0.54
N PRO A 90 15.31 -19.11 0.51
CA PRO A 90 14.94 -18.78 1.87
C PRO A 90 15.35 -17.35 2.25
N GLU A 91 14.41 -16.59 2.80
CA GLU A 91 14.64 -15.25 3.34
C GLU A 91 13.61 -14.99 4.44
N LEU A 92 14.06 -14.45 5.57
CA LEU A 92 13.19 -14.06 6.67
C LEU A 92 13.31 -12.57 6.93
N ILE A 93 12.20 -11.85 6.75
CA ILE A 93 12.03 -10.46 7.15
C ILE A 93 11.08 -10.44 8.35
N VAL A 94 11.58 -10.03 9.51
CA VAL A 94 10.81 -10.03 10.75
C VAL A 94 11.11 -8.80 11.58
N THR A 95 10.10 -8.24 12.24
CA THR A 95 10.27 -7.16 13.22
C THR A 95 9.39 -7.33 14.44
N ASP A 96 9.95 -6.95 15.59
CA ASP A 96 9.24 -6.80 16.87
C ASP A 96 8.74 -5.37 17.13
N GLY A 97 8.79 -4.51 16.10
CA GLY A 97 8.35 -3.12 16.14
C GLY A 97 9.44 -2.15 16.59
N LYS A 98 10.64 -2.65 16.89
CA LYS A 98 11.81 -1.84 17.20
C LYS A 98 12.98 -2.16 16.28
N THR A 99 13.22 -3.44 16.05
CA THR A 99 14.31 -3.91 15.20
C THR A 99 13.74 -4.69 14.04
N LEU A 100 14.26 -4.43 12.85
CA LEU A 100 14.00 -5.21 11.64
C LEU A 100 15.20 -6.13 11.41
N TRP A 101 14.93 -7.41 11.23
CA TRP A 101 15.92 -8.39 10.79
C TRP A 101 15.55 -8.85 9.38
N ASN A 102 16.49 -8.73 8.45
CA ASN A 102 16.45 -9.44 7.18
C ASN A 102 17.55 -10.52 7.20
N TYR A 103 17.15 -11.78 7.33
CA TYR A 103 18.02 -12.93 7.39
C TYR A 103 17.97 -13.74 6.09
N GLN A 104 19.13 -13.97 5.50
CA GLN A 104 19.33 -14.75 4.28
C GLN A 104 20.21 -15.97 4.61
N PRO A 105 19.62 -17.15 4.87
CA PRO A 105 20.34 -18.36 5.27
C PRO A 105 21.41 -18.79 4.28
N ASP A 106 21.13 -18.72 2.97
CA ASP A 106 22.06 -19.16 1.92
C ASP A 106 23.32 -18.29 1.83
N LEU A 107 23.21 -17.02 2.25
CA LEU A 107 24.32 -16.09 2.33
C LEU A 107 25.01 -16.11 3.69
N GLU A 108 24.48 -16.86 4.67
CA GLU A 108 24.90 -16.83 6.07
C GLU A 108 25.01 -15.36 6.56
N GLN A 109 23.98 -14.57 6.27
CA GLN A 109 23.98 -13.13 6.54
C GLN A 109 22.67 -12.67 7.16
N VAL A 110 22.75 -11.76 8.13
CA VAL A 110 21.61 -10.97 8.62
C VAL A 110 21.91 -9.47 8.55
N VAL A 111 20.96 -8.72 8.01
CA VAL A 111 20.93 -7.26 8.07
C VAL A 111 20.01 -6.85 9.22
N VAL A 112 20.49 -5.94 10.07
CA VAL A 112 19.78 -5.42 11.24
C VAL A 112 19.57 -3.94 11.07
N GLU A 113 18.31 -3.49 11.17
CA GLU A 113 17.90 -2.10 10.99
C GLU A 113 16.95 -1.66 12.10
N ASP A 114 16.89 -0.35 12.37
CA ASP A 114 15.79 0.19 13.18
C ASP A 114 14.48 0.08 12.41
N TRP A 115 13.42 -0.36 13.09
CA TRP A 115 12.10 -0.37 12.49
C TRP A 115 11.54 1.06 12.43
N ASP A 116 11.75 1.72 11.29
CA ASP A 116 11.11 2.98 10.97
C ASP A 116 9.87 2.74 10.11
N SER A 117 8.69 2.97 10.68
CA SER A 117 7.44 2.83 9.94
C SER A 117 7.32 3.79 8.75
N GLN A 118 8.09 4.88 8.72
CA GLN A 118 8.01 5.90 7.67
C GLN A 118 8.86 5.59 6.44
N ASN A 119 9.80 4.65 6.51
CA ASN A 119 10.70 4.29 5.41
C ASN A 119 10.39 2.91 4.81
N LYS A 120 9.14 2.46 4.94
CA LYS A 120 8.69 1.17 4.39
C LYS A 120 8.69 1.21 2.86
N THR A 121 9.04 0.09 2.24
CA THR A 121 8.69 -0.15 0.84
C THR A 121 7.17 -0.07 0.69
N LEU A 122 6.68 0.28 -0.49
CA LEU A 122 5.24 0.36 -0.74
C LEU A 122 4.51 -0.94 -0.40
N ALA A 123 5.13 -2.09 -0.68
CA ALA A 123 4.58 -3.40 -0.31
C ALA A 123 4.42 -3.52 1.22
N ALA A 124 5.46 -3.19 1.99
CA ALA A 124 5.40 -3.22 3.45
C ALA A 124 4.40 -2.17 4.01
N GLN A 125 4.31 -0.99 3.40
CA GLN A 125 3.33 0.04 3.76
C GLN A 125 1.89 -0.49 3.57
N LEU A 126 1.58 -1.04 2.39
CA LEU A 126 0.27 -1.63 2.08
C LEU A 126 -0.08 -2.80 3.01
N LEU A 127 0.88 -3.71 3.22
CA LEU A 127 0.69 -4.86 4.11
C LEU A 127 0.52 -4.45 5.57
N SER A 128 1.15 -3.36 6.02
CA SER A 128 1.00 -2.86 7.39
C SER A 128 -0.27 -2.03 7.63
N GLY A 129 -1.07 -1.78 6.59
CA GLY A 129 -2.33 -1.03 6.70
C GLY A 129 -2.15 0.48 6.79
N GLU A 130 -0.94 1.00 6.57
CA GLU A 130 -0.63 2.43 6.65
C GLU A 130 -0.98 3.12 5.33
N THR A 131 -2.25 3.50 5.16
CA THR A 131 -2.74 4.03 3.88
C THR A 131 -2.80 5.55 3.78
N ASP A 132 -2.63 6.26 4.90
CA ASP A 132 -2.97 7.69 5.01
C ASP A 132 -2.23 8.58 4.00
N GLU A 133 -0.99 8.22 3.65
CA GLU A 133 -0.17 8.98 2.70
C GLU A 133 -0.42 8.61 1.22
N LEU A 134 -1.17 7.54 0.95
CA LEU A 134 -1.38 7.06 -0.43
C LEU A 134 -2.14 8.06 -1.29
N SER A 135 -3.04 8.86 -0.71
CA SER A 135 -3.77 9.87 -1.48
C SER A 135 -2.90 11.00 -2.00
N ALA A 136 -1.72 11.25 -1.41
CA ALA A 136 -0.78 12.25 -1.93
C ALA A 136 -0.12 11.76 -3.23
N SER A 137 0.23 10.47 -3.27
CA SER A 137 1.05 9.88 -4.34
C SER A 137 0.23 9.15 -5.42
N TYR A 138 -0.99 8.72 -5.11
CA TYR A 138 -1.82 7.89 -5.98
C TYR A 138 -3.20 8.50 -6.22
N GLU A 139 -3.76 8.20 -7.40
CA GLU A 139 -5.19 8.25 -7.67
C GLU A 139 -5.80 6.90 -7.32
N LEU A 140 -6.84 6.90 -6.49
CA LEU A 140 -7.52 5.71 -6.01
C LEU A 140 -8.87 5.51 -6.70
N GLN A 141 -9.21 4.24 -6.93
CA GLN A 141 -10.52 3.82 -7.42
C GLN A 141 -10.96 2.56 -6.68
N TRP A 142 -12.24 2.47 -6.34
CA TRP A 142 -12.83 1.24 -5.80
C TRP A 142 -13.80 0.65 -6.82
N LEU A 143 -13.50 -0.58 -7.25
CA LEU A 143 -14.34 -1.36 -8.15
C LEU A 143 -15.24 -2.27 -7.31
N LEU A 144 -16.48 -1.83 -7.07
CA LEU A 144 -17.40 -2.51 -6.16
C LEU A 144 -17.80 -3.92 -6.63
N GLU A 145 -17.83 -4.18 -7.93
CA GLU A 145 -18.24 -5.48 -8.48
C GLU A 145 -17.21 -6.59 -8.21
N SER A 146 -15.92 -6.25 -8.27
CA SER A 146 -14.80 -7.17 -8.00
C SER A 146 -14.23 -7.03 -6.58
N ASP A 147 -14.71 -6.04 -5.82
CA ASP A 147 -14.18 -5.65 -4.50
C ASP A 147 -12.67 -5.37 -4.52
N GLU A 148 -12.24 -4.57 -5.51
CA GLU A 148 -10.85 -4.21 -5.76
C GLU A 148 -10.59 -2.72 -5.56
N PHE A 149 -9.48 -2.39 -4.89
CA PHE A 149 -8.96 -1.04 -4.79
C PHE A 149 -7.78 -0.89 -5.73
N LYS A 150 -7.86 0.08 -6.64
CA LYS A 150 -6.82 0.39 -7.63
C LYS A 150 -6.13 1.69 -7.28
N PHE A 151 -4.81 1.70 -7.41
CA PHE A 151 -3.96 2.86 -7.16
C PHE A 151 -3.10 3.10 -8.39
N THR A 152 -3.23 4.29 -8.96
CA THR A 152 -2.42 4.72 -10.10
C THR A 152 -1.50 5.84 -9.63
N PRO A 153 -0.17 5.70 -9.77
CA PRO A 153 0.76 6.77 -9.40
C PRO A 153 0.42 8.06 -10.12
N LYS A 154 0.40 9.17 -9.38
CA LYS A 154 0.28 10.52 -9.93
C LYS A 154 1.56 10.98 -10.60
N ASP A 155 2.70 10.49 -10.12
CA ASP A 155 4.01 10.76 -10.70
C ASP A 155 4.28 9.83 -11.90
N LEU A 156 4.43 10.44 -13.08
CA LEU A 156 4.73 9.71 -14.31
C LEU A 156 6.16 9.16 -14.36
N SER A 157 7.03 9.53 -13.43
CA SER A 157 8.37 8.95 -13.27
C SER A 157 8.40 7.71 -12.39
N ASP A 158 7.32 7.41 -11.65
CA ASP A 158 7.21 6.22 -10.80
C ASP A 158 7.41 4.94 -11.66
N PRO A 159 8.25 3.97 -11.26
CA PRO A 159 8.38 2.71 -12.00
C PRO A 159 7.08 1.91 -12.03
N LEU A 160 6.21 2.05 -11.02
CA LEU A 160 4.90 1.43 -11.00
C LEU A 160 3.94 2.14 -11.95
N SER A 161 2.97 1.37 -12.41
CA SER A 161 1.87 1.84 -13.27
C SER A 161 0.51 1.59 -12.63
N LEU A 162 0.37 0.50 -11.88
CA LEU A 162 -0.86 0.13 -11.20
C LEU A 162 -0.57 -0.74 -9.97
N ILE A 163 -1.35 -0.52 -8.93
CA ILE A 163 -1.46 -1.40 -7.77
C ILE A 163 -2.93 -1.80 -7.68
N THR A 164 -3.21 -3.07 -7.42
CA THR A 164 -4.56 -3.56 -7.13
C THR A 164 -4.54 -4.35 -5.84
N ILE A 165 -5.44 -4.03 -4.91
CA ILE A 165 -5.68 -4.78 -3.68
C ILE A 165 -7.08 -5.36 -3.77
N SER A 166 -7.22 -6.67 -3.63
CA SER A 166 -8.52 -7.34 -3.73
C SER A 166 -8.92 -7.96 -2.39
N PHE A 167 -10.23 -8.00 -2.16
CA PHE A 167 -10.82 -8.63 -0.99
C PHE A 167 -11.83 -9.69 -1.43
N ILE A 168 -11.90 -10.80 -0.68
CA ILE A 168 -12.93 -11.83 -0.84
C ILE A 168 -13.58 -12.06 0.52
N SER A 169 -14.90 -11.84 0.60
CA SER A 169 -15.66 -11.95 1.86
C SER A 169 -15.01 -11.15 3.00
N SER A 170 -14.54 -9.93 2.69
CA SER A 170 -13.84 -9.01 3.60
C SER A 170 -12.44 -9.44 4.06
N ASN A 171 -11.89 -10.55 3.58
CA ASN A 171 -10.50 -10.93 3.80
C ASN A 171 -9.61 -10.43 2.67
N LEU A 172 -8.39 -10.02 3.00
CA LEU A 172 -7.35 -9.72 2.00
C LEU A 172 -7.12 -10.96 1.15
N ALA A 173 -7.27 -10.82 -0.17
CA ALA A 173 -7.17 -11.93 -1.11
C ALA A 173 -5.93 -11.82 -2.00
N SER A 174 -5.64 -10.62 -2.52
CA SER A 174 -4.41 -10.40 -3.27
C SER A 174 -3.93 -8.95 -3.25
N ILE A 175 -2.63 -8.80 -3.49
CA ILE A 175 -2.01 -7.53 -3.87
C ILE A 175 -1.28 -7.77 -5.19
N PHE A 176 -1.54 -6.92 -6.18
CA PHE A 176 -0.97 -7.01 -7.51
C PHE A 176 -0.30 -5.69 -7.87
N LEU A 177 0.95 -5.75 -8.29
CA LEU A 177 1.75 -4.63 -8.77
C LEU A 177 2.03 -4.80 -10.25
N GLU A 178 1.91 -3.72 -11.02
CA GLU A 178 2.30 -3.68 -12.42
C GLU A 178 3.26 -2.52 -12.65
N GLU A 179 4.44 -2.82 -13.16
CA GLU A 179 5.44 -1.84 -13.55
C GLU A 179 5.24 -1.34 -14.98
N LYS A 180 5.79 -0.15 -15.28
CA LYS A 180 5.82 0.41 -16.65
C LYS A 180 6.66 -0.42 -17.62
N SER A 181 7.57 -1.24 -17.10
CA SER A 181 8.30 -2.25 -17.88
C SER A 181 7.39 -3.36 -18.41
N GLY A 182 6.19 -3.50 -17.83
CA GLY A 182 5.25 -4.60 -18.05
C GLY A 182 5.49 -5.79 -17.10
N GLN A 183 6.54 -5.77 -16.27
CA GLN A 183 6.71 -6.74 -15.19
C GLN A 183 5.58 -6.59 -14.17
N LYS A 184 5.14 -7.71 -13.64
CA LYS A 184 4.05 -7.80 -12.68
C LYS A 184 4.47 -8.64 -11.48
N THR A 185 4.05 -8.23 -10.30
CA THR A 185 4.22 -9.00 -9.06
C THR A 185 2.84 -9.25 -8.47
N ALA A 186 2.52 -10.49 -8.17
CA ALA A 186 1.28 -10.88 -7.51
C ALA A 186 1.59 -11.55 -6.18
N TRP A 187 0.97 -11.11 -5.10
CA TRP A 187 0.89 -11.81 -3.83
C TRP A 187 -0.54 -12.29 -3.63
N ILE A 188 -0.71 -13.61 -3.55
CA ILE A 188 -2.00 -14.27 -3.39
C ILE A 188 -2.05 -14.84 -1.98
N PHE A 189 -3.07 -14.48 -1.21
CA PHE A 189 -3.21 -14.85 0.19
C PHE A 189 -4.18 -16.03 0.33
N ASP A 190 -3.67 -17.12 0.88
CA ASP A 190 -4.40 -18.35 1.16
C ASP A 190 -4.35 -18.68 2.65
N ASN A 191 -5.28 -19.53 3.10
CA ASN A 191 -5.40 -19.94 4.51
C ASN A 191 -5.42 -18.74 5.50
N VAL A 192 -6.07 -17.65 5.08
CA VAL A 192 -6.11 -16.38 5.81
C VAL A 192 -6.87 -16.53 7.13
N ASN A 193 -6.18 -16.25 8.22
CA ASN A 193 -6.74 -16.16 9.57
C ASN A 193 -6.52 -14.75 10.12
N THR A 194 -7.59 -14.00 10.33
CA THR A 194 -7.54 -12.63 10.86
C THR A 194 -8.00 -12.56 12.31
N ASN A 195 -7.53 -11.53 13.01
CA ASN A 195 -7.95 -11.18 14.37
C ASN A 195 -7.75 -12.32 15.39
N ILE A 196 -6.71 -13.12 15.18
CA ILE A 196 -6.26 -14.19 16.07
C ILE A 196 -5.22 -13.67 17.07
N LEU A 197 -5.10 -14.34 18.21
CA LEU A 197 -3.99 -14.08 19.13
C LEU A 197 -2.71 -14.69 18.55
N LEU A 198 -1.74 -13.83 18.23
CA LEU A 198 -0.38 -14.23 17.85
C LEU A 198 0.53 -14.06 19.07
N ASP A 199 1.43 -15.01 19.28
CA ASP A 199 2.43 -14.92 20.35
C ASP A 199 3.52 -13.92 19.96
N ASP A 200 3.92 -13.03 20.89
CA ASP A 200 4.97 -12.04 20.64
C ASP A 200 6.31 -12.68 20.25
N GLY A 201 6.56 -13.92 20.67
CA GLY A 201 7.73 -14.70 20.27
C GLY A 201 7.77 -15.04 18.79
N PHE A 202 6.63 -14.98 18.08
CA PHE A 202 6.56 -15.16 16.63
C PHE A 202 7.31 -14.06 15.86
N PHE A 203 7.40 -12.87 16.45
CA PHE A 203 8.02 -11.69 15.85
C PHE A 203 9.46 -11.44 16.33
N LYS A 204 10.04 -12.40 17.07
CA LYS A 204 11.41 -12.30 17.58
C LYS A 204 12.34 -13.13 16.73
N PHE A 205 13.49 -12.54 16.38
CA PHE A 205 14.57 -13.25 15.73
C PHE A 205 15.76 -13.42 16.68
N SER A 206 16.33 -14.63 16.68
CA SER A 206 17.61 -14.90 17.34
C SER A 206 18.64 -15.15 16.27
N ILE A 207 19.60 -14.23 16.14
CA ILE A 207 20.69 -14.33 15.17
C ILE A 207 21.47 -15.63 15.40
N PRO A 208 21.57 -16.52 14.39
CA PRO A 208 22.40 -17.71 14.47
C PRO A 208 23.86 -17.39 14.81
N ASN A 209 24.56 -18.33 15.43
CA ASN A 209 25.99 -18.18 15.63
C ASN A 209 26.73 -18.25 14.28
N ASP A 210 27.89 -17.59 14.21
CA ASP A 210 28.85 -17.71 13.11
C ASP A 210 28.36 -17.22 11.72
N ILE A 211 27.36 -16.34 11.68
CA ILE A 211 26.91 -15.67 10.45
C ILE A 211 27.37 -14.20 10.38
N GLU A 212 27.43 -13.63 9.18
CA GLU A 212 27.71 -12.21 8.99
C GLU A 212 26.55 -11.35 9.50
N VAL A 213 26.88 -10.31 10.28
CA VAL A 213 25.91 -9.34 10.79
C VAL A 213 26.25 -7.97 10.22
N ILE A 214 25.35 -7.43 9.40
CA ILE A 214 25.41 -6.06 8.92
C ILE A 214 24.46 -5.22 9.77
N ASP A 215 25.01 -4.37 10.61
CA ASP A 215 24.24 -3.52 11.52
C ASP A 215 24.14 -2.09 10.97
N ASN A 216 22.92 -1.72 10.56
CA ASN A 216 22.54 -0.41 10.07
C ASN A 216 21.72 0.37 11.10
N SER A 217 21.51 -0.17 12.31
CA SER A 217 20.74 0.51 13.36
C SER A 217 21.45 1.78 13.84
N GLY A 218 20.67 2.84 14.05
CA GLY A 218 21.12 4.09 14.64
C GLY A 218 21.09 3.96 16.16
N GLY A 219 22.27 3.78 16.77
CA GLY A 219 22.41 3.70 18.23
C GLY A 219 21.83 4.88 19.01
#